data_AF-A0A6G1BGS3-F1
#
_entry.id   AF-A0A6G1BGS3-F1
#
_cell.length_a   1.000
_cell.length_b   1.000
_cell.length_c   1.000
_cell.angle_alpha   90.00
_cell.angle_beta   90.00
_cell.angle_gamma   90.00
#
_symmetry.space_group_name_H-M   'P 1'
#
loop_
_entity.id
_entity.type
_entity.pdbx_description
1 polymer ?
#
loop_
_entity_poly.entity_id
_entity_poly.type
_entity_poly.pdbx_seq_one_letter_code
_entity_poly.pdbx_strand_id
1 'polypeptide(L)'
;MQKRKSSPPKKFQEELTANELLKTDISIITEQDFKTIIIKLIAGLEKSKRDIKETMSTSNTENKNRHDEFKKAINEIHNKLEASNARTEEAERRISDLEDTIIEKEETEKKRDKLIQEQERRVRELSDTVKHNNIHIIGSPEEEERGKGAEGVLEQIIAENFPNLGKEGNVEIQEAERTPLRLNLN
;
A
#
# COMPACT_ATOMS: atom_id res chain seq x y z
N MET A 1 28.09 26.23 3.74
CA MET A 1 29.25 26.80 3.00
C MET A 1 30.38 27.06 3.99
N GLN A 2 31.37 26.17 4.09
CA GLN A 2 32.51 26.34 5.00
C GLN A 2 33.56 27.26 4.35
N LYS A 3 33.95 28.31 5.07
CA LYS A 3 34.99 29.27 4.66
C LYS A 3 36.37 28.58 4.68
N ARG A 4 37.08 28.56 3.54
CA ARG A 4 38.47 28.11 3.45
C ARG A 4 39.37 29.10 4.17
N LYS A 5 40.14 28.65 5.16
CA LYS A 5 41.23 29.42 5.76
C LYS A 5 42.38 29.47 4.75
N SER A 6 42.79 30.68 4.35
CA SER A 6 43.97 30.89 3.50
C SER A 6 45.25 30.72 4.32
N SER A 7 46.19 29.94 3.79
CA SER A 7 47.53 29.77 4.36
C SER A 7 48.37 31.04 4.14
N PRO A 8 49.35 31.36 5.02
CA PRO A 8 50.20 32.54 4.85
C PRO A 8 51.13 32.37 3.64
N PRO A 9 51.56 33.46 2.99
CA PRO A 9 52.42 33.39 1.82
C PRO A 9 53.78 32.81 2.24
N LYS A 10 54.17 31.69 1.62
CA LYS A 10 55.53 31.14 1.78
C LYS A 10 56.52 32.19 1.31
N LYS A 11 57.41 32.63 2.21
CA LYS A 11 58.56 33.48 1.85
C LYS A 11 59.35 32.75 0.76
N PHE A 12 59.35 33.31 -0.45
CA PHE A 12 60.25 32.90 -1.52
C PHE A 12 61.67 33.24 -1.06
N GLN A 13 62.40 32.25 -0.57
CA GLN A 13 63.86 32.27 -0.70
C GLN A 13 64.13 32.18 -2.21
N GLU A 14 64.97 33.05 -2.75
CA GLU A 14 65.43 32.97 -4.15
C GLU A 14 66.05 31.59 -4.40
N GLU A 15 65.21 30.70 -4.93
CA GLU A 15 65.56 29.37 -5.35
C GLU A 15 66.04 29.51 -6.80
N LEU A 16 67.37 29.54 -6.99
CA LEU A 16 67.99 29.43 -8.32
C LEU A 16 67.39 28.19 -9.00
N THR A 17 66.53 28.40 -9.98
CA THR A 17 65.81 27.32 -10.64
C THR A 17 66.74 26.58 -11.59
N ALA A 18 66.51 25.28 -11.78
CA ALA A 18 67.26 24.48 -12.74
C ALA A 18 67.28 25.12 -14.15
N ASN A 19 66.21 25.85 -14.50
CA ASN A 19 66.08 26.60 -15.75
C ASN A 19 66.95 27.87 -15.84
N GLU A 20 67.31 28.49 -14.72
CA GLU A 20 68.23 29.63 -14.66
C GLU A 20 69.69 29.17 -14.73
N LEU A 21 70.00 28.01 -14.14
CA LEU A 21 71.33 27.39 -14.16
C LEU A 21 71.72 26.85 -15.55
N LEU A 22 70.75 26.39 -16.35
CA LEU A 22 70.98 25.96 -17.73
C LEU A 22 71.40 27.10 -18.68
N LYS A 23 71.21 28.36 -18.26
CA LYS A 23 71.55 29.56 -19.06
C LYS A 23 72.89 30.18 -18.67
N THR A 24 73.59 29.64 -17.67
CA THR A 24 74.83 30.21 -17.13
C THR A 24 76.04 29.67 -17.90
N ASP A 25 76.95 30.55 -18.36
CA ASP A 25 78.17 30.15 -19.07
C ASP A 25 79.17 29.51 -18.09
N ILE A 26 79.41 28.20 -18.27
CA ILE A 26 80.22 27.37 -17.38
C ILE A 26 81.69 27.83 -17.36
N SER A 27 82.16 28.52 -18.40
CA SER A 27 83.55 28.97 -18.51
C SER A 27 83.92 30.12 -17.56
N ILE A 28 82.92 30.78 -16.95
CA ILE A 28 83.08 31.99 -16.14
C ILE A 28 82.88 31.70 -14.64
N ILE A 29 82.41 30.50 -14.28
CA ILE A 29 82.03 30.15 -12.91
C ILE A 29 83.25 29.67 -12.11
N THR A 30 83.40 30.13 -10.86
CA THR A 30 84.46 29.63 -9.97
C THR A 30 84.14 28.23 -9.44
N GLU A 31 85.16 27.45 -9.07
CA GLU A 31 84.96 26.11 -8.49
C GLU A 31 84.09 26.14 -7.22
N GLN A 32 84.18 27.22 -6.45
CA GLN A 32 83.38 27.43 -5.23
C GLN A 32 81.91 27.68 -5.53
N ASP A 33 81.61 28.47 -6.57
CA ASP A 33 80.25 28.72 -7.03
C ASP A 33 79.63 27.44 -7.59
N PHE A 34 80.39 26.67 -8.37
CA PHE A 34 79.96 25.36 -8.86
C PHE A 34 79.60 24.40 -7.72
N LYS A 35 80.47 24.25 -6.71
CA LYS A 35 80.18 23.42 -5.52
C LYS A 35 78.92 23.89 -4.79
N THR A 36 78.73 25.20 -4.65
CA THR A 36 77.55 25.79 -4.00
C THR A 36 76.26 25.47 -4.78
N ILE A 37 76.29 25.54 -6.11
CA ILE A 37 75.16 25.20 -6.98
C ILE A 37 74.80 23.71 -6.83
N ILE A 38 75.78 22.81 -6.85
CA ILE A 38 75.55 21.36 -6.68
C ILE A 38 74.92 21.05 -5.32
N ILE A 39 75.41 21.66 -4.24
CA ILE A 39 74.84 21.48 -2.90
C ILE A 39 73.39 21.95 -2.84
N LYS A 40 73.08 23.12 -3.43
CA LYS A 40 71.70 23.65 -3.49
C LYS A 40 70.77 22.72 -4.28
N LEU A 41 71.22 22.17 -5.40
CA LEU A 41 70.44 21.22 -6.21
C LEU A 41 70.15 19.92 -5.45
N ILE A 42 71.15 19.33 -4.80
CA ILE A 42 70.98 18.11 -4.00
C ILE A 42 70.01 18.37 -2.84
N ALA A 43 70.17 19.48 -2.12
CA ALA A 43 69.27 19.86 -1.04
C ALA A 43 67.82 20.06 -1.51
N GLY A 44 67.63 20.68 -2.68
CA GLY A 44 66.32 20.85 -3.32
C GLY A 44 65.66 19.51 -3.68
N LEU A 45 66.43 18.58 -4.27
CA LEU A 45 65.95 17.23 -4.59
C LEU A 45 65.60 16.43 -3.33
N GLU A 46 66.40 16.51 -2.28
CA GLU A 46 66.13 15.85 -0.99
C GLU A 46 64.86 16.40 -0.31
N LYS A 47 64.63 17.71 -0.42
CA LYS A 47 63.40 18.35 0.06
C LYS A 47 62.19 17.89 -0.75
N SER A 48 62.26 17.94 -2.08
CA SER A 48 61.18 17.46 -2.96
C SER A 48 60.84 15.99 -2.72
N LYS A 49 61.85 15.13 -2.56
CA LYS A 49 61.65 13.71 -2.20
C LYS A 49 60.93 13.53 -0.87
N ARG A 50 61.29 14.33 0.15
CA ARG A 50 60.61 14.29 1.45
C ARG A 50 59.16 14.75 1.34
N ASP A 51 58.91 15.86 0.66
CA ASP A 51 57.56 16.40 0.46
C ASP A 51 56.65 15.42 -0.30
N ILE A 52 57.18 14.77 -1.35
CA ILE A 52 56.45 13.72 -2.10
C ILE A 52 56.13 12.54 -1.19
N LYS A 53 57.12 12.07 -0.40
CA LYS A 53 56.94 10.93 0.50
C LYS A 53 55.87 11.22 1.55
N GLU A 54 55.90 12.40 2.18
CA GLU A 54 54.92 12.82 3.18
C GLU A 54 53.51 12.95 2.58
N THR A 55 53.41 13.58 1.39
CA THR A 55 52.14 13.74 0.68
C THR A 55 51.55 12.38 0.30
N MET A 56 52.37 11.45 -0.20
CA MET A 56 51.93 10.10 -0.54
C MET A 56 51.51 9.30 0.68
N SER A 57 52.27 9.36 1.78
CA SER A 57 51.89 8.71 3.04
C SER A 57 50.55 9.21 3.56
N THR A 58 50.35 10.53 3.56
CA THR A 58 49.08 11.15 4.02
C THR A 58 47.91 10.72 3.13
N SER A 59 48.04 10.86 1.81
CA SER A 59 47.01 10.45 0.85
C SER A 59 46.66 8.96 0.98
N ASN A 60 47.65 8.08 1.15
CA ASN A 60 47.41 6.65 1.35
C ASN A 60 46.62 6.37 2.64
N THR A 61 46.92 7.06 3.74
CA THR A 61 46.15 6.91 4.98
C THR A 61 44.71 7.39 4.84
N GLU A 62 44.49 8.53 4.18
CA GLU A 62 43.14 9.05 3.90
C GLU A 62 42.33 8.10 3.01
N ASN A 63 42.94 7.60 1.93
CA ASN A 63 42.29 6.65 1.03
C ASN A 63 41.93 5.33 1.74
N LYS A 64 42.79 4.84 2.63
CA LYS A 64 42.49 3.65 3.44
C LYS A 64 41.28 3.88 4.36
N ASN A 65 41.24 5.01 5.06
CA ASN A 65 40.12 5.36 5.92
C ASN A 65 38.81 5.46 5.12
N ARG A 66 38.83 6.13 3.96
CA ARG A 66 37.68 6.23 3.07
C ARG A 66 37.22 4.86 2.57
N HIS A 67 38.16 3.97 2.24
CA HIS A 67 37.86 2.61 1.83
C HIS A 67 37.18 1.81 2.94
N ASP A 68 37.65 1.94 4.19
CA ASP A 68 37.05 1.26 5.34
C ASP A 68 35.64 1.79 5.65
N GLU A 69 35.41 3.10 5.51
CA GLU A 69 34.08 3.71 5.61
C GLU A 69 33.13 3.19 4.52
N PHE A 70 33.58 3.12 3.26
CA PHE A 70 32.79 2.56 2.17
C PHE A 70 32.44 1.09 2.41
N LYS A 71 33.40 0.29 2.88
CA LYS A 71 33.17 -1.11 3.20
C LYS A 71 32.10 -1.27 4.29
N LYS A 72 32.15 -0.43 5.33
CA LYS A 72 31.12 -0.40 6.37
C LYS A 72 29.74 -0.06 5.78
N ALA A 73 29.65 0.99 4.96
CA ALA A 73 28.40 1.40 4.33
C ALA A 73 27.81 0.31 3.43
N ILE A 74 28.64 -0.39 2.64
CA ILE A 74 28.21 -1.52 1.80
C ILE A 74 27.62 -2.64 2.65
N ASN A 75 28.26 -3.00 3.77
CA ASN A 75 27.74 -4.04 4.66
C ASN A 75 26.41 -3.64 5.30
N GLU A 76 26.24 -2.37 5.68
CA GLU A 76 24.97 -1.87 6.21
C GLU A 76 23.85 -1.93 5.17
N ILE A 77 24.15 -1.59 3.91
CA ILE A 77 23.19 -1.69 2.80
C ILE A 77 22.82 -3.15 2.57
N HIS A 78 23.80 -4.06 2.54
CA HIS A 78 23.56 -5.48 2.32
C HIS A 78 22.64 -6.07 3.40
N ASN A 79 22.91 -5.78 4.68
CA ASN A 79 22.07 -6.27 5.78
C ASN A 79 20.63 -5.73 5.71
N LYS A 80 20.46 -4.45 5.33
CA LYS A 80 19.12 -3.87 5.15
C LYS A 80 18.38 -4.48 3.97
N LEU A 81 19.10 -4.82 2.88
CA LEU A 81 18.54 -5.48 1.71
C LEU A 81 18.06 -6.89 2.07
N GLU A 82 18.87 -7.68 2.76
CA GLU A 82 18.49 -9.01 3.25
C GLU A 82 17.26 -8.96 4.16
N ALA A 83 17.23 -8.03 5.12
CA ALA A 83 16.07 -7.83 5.99
C ALA A 83 14.84 -7.35 5.22
N SER A 84 15.01 -6.64 4.10
CA SER A 84 13.90 -6.24 3.23
C SER A 84 13.38 -7.44 2.44
N ASN A 85 14.26 -8.25 1.86
CA ASN A 85 13.88 -9.43 1.09
C ASN A 85 13.11 -10.43 1.96
N ALA A 86 13.58 -10.73 3.16
CA ALA A 86 12.87 -11.63 4.08
C ALA A 86 11.46 -11.14 4.43
N ARG A 87 11.27 -9.82 4.57
CA ARG A 87 9.93 -9.23 4.81
C ARG A 87 9.05 -9.31 3.56
N THR A 88 9.62 -9.16 2.37
CA THR A 88 8.89 -9.30 1.11
C THR A 88 8.43 -10.74 0.90
N GLU A 89 9.31 -11.72 1.08
CA GLU A 89 8.97 -13.16 0.98
C GLU A 89 7.86 -13.55 1.96
N GLU A 90 7.91 -13.03 3.18
CA GLU A 90 6.84 -13.25 4.17
C GLU A 90 5.52 -12.61 3.74
N ALA A 91 5.56 -11.39 3.19
CA ALA A 91 4.36 -10.74 2.67
C ALA A 91 3.76 -11.50 1.49
N GLU A 92 4.59 -12.02 0.58
CA GLU A 92 4.16 -12.84 -0.56
C GLU A 92 3.46 -14.12 -0.10
N ARG A 93 4.01 -14.84 0.88
CA ARG A 93 3.34 -16.03 1.45
C ARG A 93 1.98 -15.69 2.04
N ARG A 94 1.91 -14.61 2.84
CA ARG A 94 0.64 -14.18 3.45
C ARG A 94 -0.40 -13.76 2.40
N ILE A 95 0.02 -13.16 1.29
CA ILE A 95 -0.87 -12.82 0.19
C ILE A 95 -1.40 -14.11 -0.45
N SER A 96 -0.53 -15.10 -0.72
CA SER A 96 -0.95 -16.40 -1.26
C SER A 96 -1.99 -17.10 -0.37
N ASP A 97 -1.77 -17.14 0.95
CA ASP A 97 -2.72 -17.76 1.89
C ASP A 97 -4.09 -17.04 1.90
N LEU A 98 -4.07 -15.71 1.74
CA LEU A 98 -5.29 -14.90 1.67
C LEU A 98 -6.04 -15.11 0.35
N GLU A 99 -5.33 -15.25 -0.77
CA GLU A 99 -5.92 -15.55 -2.08
C GLU A 99 -6.69 -16.88 -2.03
N ASP A 100 -6.08 -17.94 -1.49
CA ASP A 100 -6.75 -19.24 -1.30
C ASP A 100 -7.99 -19.11 -0.40
N THR A 101 -7.86 -18.38 0.72
CA THR A 101 -8.99 -18.15 1.64
C THR A 101 -10.15 -17.39 0.97
N ILE A 102 -9.85 -16.43 0.09
CA ILE A 102 -10.87 -15.67 -0.64
C ILE A 102 -11.61 -16.58 -1.61
N ILE A 103 -10.90 -17.43 -2.35
CA ILE A 103 -11.51 -18.38 -3.30
C ILE A 103 -12.47 -19.32 -2.55
N GLU A 104 -12.04 -19.88 -1.42
CA GLU A 104 -12.90 -20.74 -0.59
C GLU A 104 -14.16 -20.00 -0.12
N LYS A 105 -14.01 -18.74 0.35
CA LYS A 105 -15.15 -17.93 0.79
C LYS A 105 -16.13 -17.67 -0.34
N GLU A 106 -15.66 -17.29 -1.52
CA GLU A 106 -16.53 -17.08 -2.69
C GLU A 106 -17.33 -18.34 -3.04
N GLU A 107 -16.72 -19.53 -2.98
CA GLU A 107 -17.44 -20.77 -3.22
C GLU A 107 -18.51 -21.03 -2.16
N THR A 108 -18.22 -20.76 -0.89
CA THR A 108 -19.21 -20.90 0.19
C THR A 108 -20.35 -19.90 0.05
N GLU A 109 -20.08 -18.66 -0.35
CA GLU A 109 -21.10 -17.63 -0.60
C GLU A 109 -21.99 -18.02 -1.78
N LYS A 110 -21.42 -18.46 -2.90
CA LYS A 110 -22.19 -18.97 -4.05
C LYS A 110 -23.12 -20.12 -3.66
N LYS A 111 -22.71 -21.00 -2.74
CA LYS A 111 -23.56 -22.08 -2.21
C LYS A 111 -24.68 -21.54 -1.32
N ARG A 112 -24.40 -20.55 -0.45
CA ARG A 112 -25.40 -19.89 0.39
C ARG A 112 -26.43 -19.15 -0.46
N ASP A 113 -26.02 -18.42 -1.49
CA ASP A 113 -26.92 -17.69 -2.38
C ASP A 113 -27.91 -18.62 -3.09
N LYS A 114 -27.41 -19.76 -3.60
CA LYS A 114 -28.28 -20.79 -4.19
C LYS A 114 -29.29 -21.34 -3.18
N LEU A 115 -28.86 -21.55 -1.94
CA LEU A 115 -29.76 -22.00 -0.87
C LEU A 115 -30.82 -20.94 -0.56
N ILE A 116 -30.44 -19.66 -0.46
CA ILE A 116 -31.38 -18.56 -0.22
C ILE A 116 -32.41 -18.49 -1.35
N GLN A 117 -31.98 -18.52 -2.62
CA GLN A 117 -32.88 -18.52 -3.77
C GLN A 117 -33.86 -19.70 -3.76
N GLU A 118 -33.39 -20.89 -3.38
CA GLU A 118 -34.21 -22.09 -3.20
C GLU A 118 -35.25 -21.90 -2.09
N GLN A 119 -34.83 -21.37 -0.93
CA GLN A 119 -35.73 -21.13 0.20
C GLN A 119 -36.77 -20.06 -0.12
N GLU A 120 -36.38 -18.96 -0.76
CA GLU A 120 -37.30 -17.92 -1.20
C GLU A 120 -38.37 -18.46 -2.15
N ARG A 121 -37.97 -19.34 -3.08
CA ARG A 121 -38.92 -20.00 -3.99
C ARG A 121 -39.91 -20.86 -3.22
N ARG A 122 -39.42 -21.69 -2.28
CA ARG A 122 -40.28 -22.53 -1.44
C ARG A 122 -41.23 -21.72 -0.57
N VAL A 123 -40.78 -20.60 -0.02
CA VAL A 123 -41.65 -19.70 0.77
C VAL A 123 -42.76 -19.11 -0.11
N ARG A 124 -42.43 -18.71 -1.35
CA ARG A 124 -43.45 -18.25 -2.32
C ARG A 124 -44.45 -19.36 -2.63
N GLU A 125 -43.99 -20.56 -2.98
CA GLU A 125 -44.85 -21.71 -3.28
C GLU A 125 -45.76 -22.09 -2.10
N LEU A 126 -45.23 -22.08 -0.87
CA LEU A 126 -46.03 -22.34 0.34
C LEU A 126 -47.04 -21.21 0.59
N SER A 127 -46.64 -19.95 0.43
CA SER A 127 -47.56 -18.81 0.55
C SER A 127 -48.70 -18.91 -0.46
N ASP A 128 -48.40 -19.26 -1.71
CA ASP A 128 -49.41 -19.40 -2.77
C ASP A 128 -50.33 -20.59 -2.48
N THR A 129 -49.79 -21.69 -1.95
CA THR A 129 -50.58 -22.87 -1.54
C THR A 129 -51.52 -22.53 -0.40
N VAL A 130 -51.04 -21.84 0.64
CA VAL A 130 -51.86 -21.43 1.79
C VAL A 130 -52.95 -20.44 1.39
N LYS A 131 -52.66 -19.55 0.44
CA LYS A 131 -53.60 -18.50 -0.01
C LYS A 131 -54.47 -18.92 -1.20
N HIS A 132 -54.33 -20.15 -1.71
CA HIS A 132 -55.03 -20.62 -2.91
C HIS A 132 -56.56 -20.41 -2.85
N ASN A 133 -57.17 -20.61 -1.69
CA ASN A 133 -58.63 -20.48 -1.49
C ASN A 133 -59.04 -19.09 -0.96
N ASN A 134 -58.10 -18.17 -0.79
CA ASN A 134 -58.40 -16.85 -0.22
C ASN A 134 -58.89 -15.91 -1.31
N ILE A 135 -59.96 -15.15 -1.02
CA ILE A 135 -60.50 -14.12 -1.92
C ILE A 135 -60.26 -12.75 -1.29
N HIS A 136 -59.78 -11.79 -2.10
CA HIS A 136 -59.55 -10.42 -1.64
C HIS A 136 -60.66 -9.49 -2.16
N ILE A 137 -61.38 -8.86 -1.22
CA ILE A 137 -62.48 -7.95 -1.53
C ILE A 137 -62.00 -6.52 -1.29
N ILE A 138 -62.04 -5.70 -2.34
CA ILE A 138 -61.57 -4.31 -2.32
C ILE A 138 -62.77 -3.38 -2.45
N GLY A 139 -62.71 -2.23 -1.78
CA GLY A 139 -63.74 -1.18 -1.89
C GLY A 139 -64.89 -1.29 -0.88
N SER A 140 -64.85 -2.25 0.04
CA SER A 140 -65.77 -2.28 1.18
C SER A 140 -65.46 -1.10 2.13
N PRO A 141 -66.47 -0.28 2.51
CA PRO A 141 -66.32 0.80 3.48
C PRO A 141 -65.69 0.35 4.79
N GLU A 142 -64.93 1.24 5.44
CA GLU A 142 -64.43 0.98 6.79
C GLU A 142 -65.59 0.94 7.80
N GLU A 143 -65.45 0.11 8.84
CA GLU A 143 -66.46 -0.16 9.87
C GLU A 143 -67.72 -0.88 9.40
N GLU A 144 -67.80 -1.35 8.15
CA GLU A 144 -68.98 -2.11 7.69
C GLU A 144 -69.14 -3.43 8.46
N GLU A 145 -68.03 -4.00 8.92
CA GLU A 145 -67.99 -5.21 9.74
C GLU A 145 -68.48 -4.94 11.19
N ARG A 146 -68.63 -3.68 11.59
CA ARG A 146 -68.96 -3.26 12.96
C ARG A 146 -70.41 -3.64 13.29
N GLY A 147 -70.58 -4.83 13.84
CA GLY A 147 -71.85 -5.37 14.33
C GLY A 147 -72.19 -6.73 13.73
N LYS A 148 -72.01 -6.89 12.41
CA LYS A 148 -72.30 -8.14 11.68
C LYS A 148 -71.08 -9.02 11.40
N GLY A 149 -69.86 -8.54 11.72
CA GLY A 149 -68.61 -9.24 11.43
C GLY A 149 -68.21 -9.17 9.96
N ALA A 150 -67.01 -9.65 9.62
CA ALA A 150 -66.54 -9.69 8.23
C ALA A 150 -67.30 -10.76 7.43
N GLU A 151 -67.66 -11.87 8.06
CA GLU A 151 -68.51 -12.92 7.46
C GLU A 151 -69.88 -12.37 7.08
N GLY A 152 -70.52 -11.57 7.94
CA GLY A 152 -71.82 -10.97 7.66
C GLY A 152 -71.77 -9.94 6.53
N VAL A 153 -70.65 -9.22 6.36
CA VAL A 153 -70.43 -8.38 5.16
C VAL A 153 -70.35 -9.25 3.91
N LEU A 154 -69.60 -10.36 3.96
CA LEU A 154 -69.47 -11.28 2.82
C LEU A 154 -70.80 -11.93 2.43
N GLU A 155 -71.60 -12.38 3.40
CA GLU A 155 -72.94 -12.93 3.16
C GLU A 155 -73.86 -11.93 2.45
N GLN A 156 -73.83 -10.65 2.86
CA GLN A 156 -74.59 -9.60 2.19
C GLN A 156 -74.12 -9.41 0.74
N ILE A 157 -72.79 -9.35 0.51
CA ILE A 157 -72.22 -9.21 -0.84
C ILE A 157 -72.67 -10.37 -1.74
N ILE A 158 -72.64 -11.61 -1.23
CA ILE A 158 -73.07 -12.80 -1.98
C ILE A 158 -74.57 -12.74 -2.28
N ALA A 159 -75.41 -12.38 -1.30
CA ALA A 159 -76.86 -12.31 -1.49
C ALA A 159 -77.26 -11.23 -2.51
N GLU A 160 -76.60 -10.08 -2.50
CA GLU A 160 -76.87 -8.96 -3.41
C GLU A 160 -76.38 -9.22 -4.84
N ASN A 161 -75.18 -9.81 -5.00
CA ASN A 161 -74.54 -9.94 -6.32
C ASN A 161 -74.70 -11.35 -6.94
N PHE A 162 -74.81 -12.38 -6.11
CA PHE A 162 -74.82 -13.79 -6.52
C PHE A 162 -75.97 -14.58 -5.86
N PRO A 163 -77.24 -14.21 -6.11
CA PRO A 163 -78.40 -14.74 -5.40
C PRO A 163 -78.61 -16.25 -5.55
N ASN A 164 -78.02 -16.88 -6.58
CA ASN A 164 -78.06 -18.33 -6.75
C ASN A 164 -77.07 -19.05 -5.80
N LEU A 165 -75.87 -18.48 -5.60
CA LEU A 165 -74.86 -19.01 -4.68
C LEU A 165 -75.33 -18.93 -3.22
N GLY A 166 -76.00 -17.84 -2.84
CA GLY A 166 -76.54 -17.67 -1.48
C GLY A 166 -77.71 -18.61 -1.13
N LYS A 167 -78.44 -19.14 -2.12
CA LYS A 167 -79.58 -20.06 -1.89
C LYS A 167 -79.15 -21.52 -1.80
N GLU A 168 -78.08 -21.88 -2.48
CA GLU A 168 -77.61 -23.27 -2.54
C GLU A 168 -76.83 -23.68 -1.28
N GLY A 169 -76.45 -22.74 -0.41
CA GLY A 169 -75.80 -23.04 0.88
C GLY A 169 -74.42 -23.70 0.76
N ASN A 170 -73.82 -23.66 -0.43
CA ASN A 170 -72.61 -24.41 -0.78
C ASN A 170 -71.30 -23.67 -0.44
N VAL A 171 -71.35 -22.49 0.19
CA VAL A 171 -70.17 -21.68 0.50
C VAL A 171 -69.89 -21.77 1.99
N GLU A 172 -68.80 -22.44 2.34
CA GLU A 172 -68.28 -22.50 3.72
C GLU A 172 -67.14 -21.49 3.85
N ILE A 173 -67.27 -20.57 4.81
CA ILE A 173 -66.25 -19.56 5.11
C ILE A 173 -65.47 -20.07 6.33
N GLN A 174 -64.17 -20.29 6.17
CA GLN A 174 -63.31 -20.72 7.28
C GLN A 174 -62.96 -19.54 8.20
N GLU A 175 -62.63 -18.40 7.62
CA GLU A 175 -62.26 -17.17 8.32
C GLU A 175 -62.50 -15.98 7.39
N ALA A 176 -63.03 -14.88 7.93
CA ALA A 176 -63.06 -13.60 7.23
C ALA A 176 -62.47 -12.52 8.14
N GLU A 177 -61.52 -11.76 7.60
CA GLU A 177 -60.91 -10.65 8.33
C GLU A 177 -60.61 -9.48 7.40
N ARG A 178 -60.65 -8.27 7.97
CA ARG A 178 -60.18 -7.08 7.26
C ARG A 178 -58.67 -7.01 7.38
N THR A 179 -57.97 -6.96 6.25
CA THR A 179 -56.51 -6.83 6.25
C THR A 179 -56.10 -5.53 6.96
N PRO A 180 -55.27 -5.57 8.01
CA PRO A 180 -54.90 -4.39 8.76
C PRO A 180 -54.11 -3.40 7.89
N LEU A 181 -54.42 -2.10 8.02
CA LEU A 181 -53.82 -1.01 7.24
C LEU A 181 -52.30 -0.82 7.50
N ARG A 182 -51.78 -1.39 8.59
CA ARG A 182 -50.38 -1.22 8.99
C ARG A 182 -49.62 -2.54 8.94
N LEU A 183 -48.59 -2.57 8.09
CA LEU A 183 -47.46 -3.47 8.29
C LEU A 183 -46.78 -3.06 9.60
N ASN A 184 -46.78 -3.94 10.60
CA ASN A 184 -45.94 -3.77 11.77
C ASN A 184 -44.48 -3.91 11.32
N LEU A 185 -43.86 -2.78 11.02
CA LEU A 185 -42.41 -2.64 10.88
C LEU A 185 -41.86 -2.53 12.31
N ASN A 186 -41.59 -3.68 12.92
CA ASN A 186 -40.72 -3.78 14.10
C ASN A 186 -39.27 -3.94 13.65
#